data_AF-W2PKG5-F1
#
_entry.id   AF-W2PKG5-F1
#
_cell.length_a   1.000
_cell.length_b   1.000
_cell.length_c   1.000
_cell.angle_alpha   90.00
_cell.angle_beta   90.00
_cell.angle_gamma   90.00
#
_symmetry.space_group_name_H-M   'P 1'
#
loop_
_entity.id
_entity.type
_entity.pdbx_description
1 polymer ?
#
loop_
_entity_poly.entity_id
_entity_poly.type
_entity_poly.pdbx_seq_one_letter_code
_entity_poly.pdbx_strand_id
1 'polypeptide(L)'
;MMRVKLTALLVILLLNVLCLLQVGASGLRSLVENPLLPEPVHRHLASCPTTSGVDYLGNDIKSVSNVKVTDCCTLCSQTSGCGAFTWTAYQGGTCWLKSSKGNTASNAAATSAVLVEDPPGCTLNDGYDYPGNDIANVKNGNAGACCSICSSWPGCKAFTWTNNNGGTCWLKSKKDSQVLKAGAKSSVVDNTVGECNMFEYDLDYIDNDIGNTPGKSYTDCCGICHTWSGCRSFSWSSHNGGTCWLKSARGQTQYKKGVVSSKLLDNPPPSCTLEPNKDYVNYDIGNVPGGKPEDCCDKCRAKNGCHAFSWSNHNYGTCWLKSTKGSTINKSGVTSAVVY
;
A
#
# COMPACT_ATOMS: atom_id res chain seq x y z
N MET A 1 16.10 -58.00 -34.02
CA MET A 1 17.55 -57.68 -33.81
C MET A 1 18.01 -56.31 -34.35
N MET A 2 17.14 -55.48 -34.96
CA MET A 2 17.55 -54.20 -35.58
C MET A 2 17.35 -52.95 -34.67
N ARG A 3 16.42 -52.99 -33.70
CA ARG A 3 16.15 -51.88 -32.76
C ARG A 3 17.22 -51.69 -31.67
N VAL A 4 17.96 -52.75 -31.32
CA VAL A 4 19.03 -52.70 -30.30
C VAL A 4 20.30 -52.05 -30.87
N LYS A 5 20.55 -52.17 -32.19
CA LYS A 5 21.71 -51.54 -32.85
C LYS A 5 21.53 -50.03 -33.05
N LEU A 6 20.30 -49.56 -33.25
CA LEU A 6 20.01 -48.13 -33.46
C LEU A 6 20.15 -47.29 -32.18
N THR A 7 19.81 -47.88 -31.03
CA THR A 7 19.97 -47.27 -29.71
C THR A 7 21.43 -47.19 -29.29
N ALA A 8 22.23 -48.23 -29.55
CA ALA A 8 23.67 -48.21 -29.29
C ALA A 8 24.41 -47.15 -30.14
N LEU A 9 24.04 -46.98 -31.41
CA LEU A 9 24.67 -45.97 -32.29
C LEU A 9 24.36 -44.53 -31.84
N LEU A 10 23.13 -44.26 -31.39
CA LEU A 10 22.74 -42.93 -30.88
C LEU A 10 23.49 -42.57 -29.60
N VAL A 11 23.66 -43.53 -28.69
CA VAL A 11 24.37 -43.33 -27.42
C VAL A 11 25.85 -43.03 -27.66
N ILE A 12 26.49 -43.73 -28.61
CA ILE A 12 27.89 -43.47 -28.99
C ILE A 12 28.05 -42.10 -29.65
N LEU A 13 27.09 -41.66 -30.49
CA LEU A 13 27.13 -40.32 -31.08
C LEU A 13 26.99 -39.22 -30.02
N LEU A 14 26.07 -39.38 -29.07
CA LEU A 14 25.87 -38.45 -27.96
C LEU A 14 27.10 -38.34 -27.06
N LEU A 15 27.75 -39.47 -26.74
CA LEU A 15 28.97 -39.51 -25.94
C LEU A 15 30.16 -38.82 -26.64
N ASN A 16 30.30 -38.96 -27.96
CA ASN A 16 31.34 -38.27 -28.72
C ASN A 16 31.12 -36.75 -28.80
N VAL A 17 29.86 -36.31 -28.94
CA VAL A 17 29.50 -34.87 -28.92
C VAL A 17 29.77 -34.25 -27.55
N LEU A 18 29.45 -34.96 -26.47
CA LEU A 18 29.73 -34.53 -25.08
C LEU A 18 31.24 -34.43 -24.79
N CYS A 19 32.04 -35.32 -25.37
CA CYS A 19 33.50 -35.33 -25.21
C CYS A 19 34.19 -34.17 -25.97
N LEU A 20 33.70 -33.82 -27.17
CA LEU A 20 34.19 -32.69 -27.97
C LEU A 20 33.88 -31.31 -27.37
N LEU A 21 32.87 -31.21 -26.50
CA LEU A 21 32.42 -29.97 -25.87
C LEU A 21 33.03 -29.71 -24.48
N GLN A 22 33.99 -30.54 -24.01
CA GLN A 22 34.60 -30.45 -22.67
C GLN A 22 33.58 -30.30 -21.51
N VAL A 23 32.41 -30.93 -21.63
CA VAL A 23 31.40 -30.87 -20.56
C VAL A 23 31.79 -31.88 -19.47
N GLY A 24 32.43 -31.40 -18.41
CA GLY A 24 32.78 -32.23 -17.25
C GLY A 24 31.54 -32.81 -16.56
N ALA A 25 31.71 -33.93 -15.84
CA ALA A 25 30.66 -34.68 -15.14
C ALA A 25 29.82 -33.89 -14.10
N SER A 26 30.16 -32.61 -13.88
CA SER A 26 29.37 -31.67 -13.08
C SER A 26 28.18 -31.07 -13.85
N GLY A 27 28.14 -31.18 -15.19
CA GLY A 27 27.10 -30.60 -16.04
C GLY A 27 25.86 -31.49 -16.30
N LEU A 28 25.88 -32.75 -15.89
CA LEU A 28 24.78 -33.71 -16.14
C LEU A 28 23.92 -34.03 -14.90
N ARG A 29 24.12 -33.33 -13.78
CA ARG A 29 23.25 -33.44 -12.59
C ARG A 29 21.96 -32.60 -12.67
N SER A 30 21.69 -31.91 -13.77
CA SER A 30 20.58 -30.94 -13.84
C SER A 30 19.35 -31.39 -14.65
N LEU A 31 19.15 -32.68 -14.94
CA LEU A 31 17.97 -33.13 -15.71
C LEU A 31 17.22 -34.35 -15.16
N VAL A 32 17.54 -34.83 -13.96
CA VAL A 32 16.71 -35.85 -13.29
C VAL A 32 16.61 -35.50 -11.81
N GLU A 33 15.58 -34.72 -11.47
CA GLU A 33 14.74 -34.89 -10.27
C GLU A 33 13.69 -33.78 -10.24
N ASN A 34 12.48 -34.13 -10.66
CA ASN A 34 11.27 -33.50 -10.14
C ASN A 34 10.45 -34.64 -9.54
N PRO A 35 10.44 -34.77 -8.20
CA PRO A 35 9.13 -34.85 -7.55
C PRO A 35 9.19 -34.28 -6.13
N LEU A 36 9.42 -32.98 -5.96
CA LEU A 36 8.88 -32.23 -4.82
C LEU A 36 8.71 -30.80 -5.32
N LEU A 37 7.46 -30.39 -5.55
CA LEU A 37 7.13 -28.97 -5.53
C LEU A 37 7.79 -28.39 -4.27
N PRO A 38 8.52 -27.26 -4.33
CA PRO A 38 8.89 -26.59 -3.11
C PRO A 38 7.59 -26.36 -2.34
N GLU A 39 7.52 -26.90 -1.12
CA GLU A 39 6.50 -26.56 -0.13
C GLU A 39 6.21 -25.04 -0.26
N PRO A 40 4.94 -24.60 -0.27
CA PRO A 40 4.63 -23.19 -0.39
C PRO A 40 5.36 -22.47 0.75
N VAL A 41 6.42 -21.72 0.41
CA VAL A 41 7.17 -20.96 1.39
C VAL A 41 6.25 -19.83 1.82
N HIS A 42 5.54 -20.08 2.91
CA HIS A 42 4.66 -19.12 3.55
C HIS A 42 5.58 -18.02 4.14
N ARG A 43 5.66 -16.86 3.47
CA ARG A 43 6.52 -15.74 3.87
C ARG A 43 5.68 -14.63 4.50
N HIS A 44 6.02 -14.24 5.72
CA HIS A 44 5.44 -13.06 6.38
C HIS A 44 5.88 -11.78 5.67
N LEU A 45 4.93 -10.91 5.36
CA LEU A 45 5.18 -9.63 4.70
C LEU A 45 5.50 -8.53 5.70
N ALA A 46 6.37 -7.61 5.26
CA ALA A 46 6.83 -6.52 6.06
C ALA A 46 7.07 -5.27 5.22
N SER A 47 6.78 -4.11 5.80
CA SER A 47 7.16 -2.79 5.30
C SER A 47 8.47 -2.33 5.95
N CYS A 48 9.22 -1.49 5.23
CA CYS A 48 10.49 -0.95 5.72
C CYS A 48 10.57 0.55 5.45
N PRO A 49 9.97 1.40 6.31
CA PRO A 49 10.12 2.84 6.21
C PRO A 49 11.60 3.23 6.32
N THR A 50 12.16 3.76 5.23
CA THR A 50 13.59 4.05 5.16
C THR A 50 13.92 5.39 5.83
N THR A 51 15.06 5.42 6.51
CA THR A 51 15.66 6.61 7.13
C THR A 51 17.03 6.85 6.49
N SER A 52 17.17 7.96 5.77
CA SER A 52 18.44 8.38 5.16
C SER A 52 19.36 9.03 6.20
N GLY A 53 20.68 8.90 5.99
CA GLY A 53 21.68 9.56 6.83
C GLY A 53 22.00 8.84 8.14
N VAL A 54 21.47 7.62 8.32
CA VAL A 54 21.58 6.86 9.56
C VAL A 54 22.04 5.43 9.27
N ASP A 55 23.09 5.01 9.98
CA ASP A 55 23.61 3.65 9.99
C ASP A 55 23.13 2.93 11.27
N TYR A 56 22.65 1.70 11.12
CA TYR A 56 22.33 0.83 12.26
C TYR A 56 23.55 -0.04 12.54
N LEU A 57 24.18 0.13 13.69
CA LEU A 57 25.44 -0.52 14.03
C LEU A 57 25.21 -1.94 14.58
N GLY A 58 26.02 -2.88 14.10
CA GLY A 58 26.04 -4.26 14.58
C GLY A 58 24.80 -5.07 14.18
N ASN A 59 24.64 -6.22 14.85
CA ASN A 59 23.57 -7.19 14.59
C ASN A 59 23.54 -7.76 13.15
N ASP A 60 24.63 -7.67 12.39
CA ASP A 60 24.70 -8.16 11.02
C ASP A 60 24.54 -9.68 10.94
N ILE A 61 23.61 -10.13 10.09
CA ILE A 61 23.40 -11.53 9.74
C ILE A 61 24.21 -11.89 8.50
N LYS A 62 24.03 -11.10 7.44
CA LYS A 62 24.72 -11.25 6.14
C LYS A 62 24.60 -9.96 5.32
N SER A 63 25.41 -9.85 4.29
CA SER A 63 25.32 -8.77 3.30
C SER A 63 25.01 -9.29 1.91
N VAL A 64 24.32 -8.49 1.10
CA VAL A 64 24.05 -8.75 -0.32
C VAL A 64 24.49 -7.52 -1.12
N SER A 65 25.36 -7.68 -2.11
CA SER A 65 25.92 -6.60 -2.95
C SER A 65 25.24 -6.51 -4.32
N ASN A 66 25.55 -5.45 -5.08
CA ASN A 66 24.94 -5.10 -6.38
C ASN A 66 23.40 -5.02 -6.36
N VAL A 67 22.83 -4.51 -5.27
CA VAL A 67 21.37 -4.40 -5.06
C VAL A 67 20.97 -2.96 -4.75
N LYS A 68 19.75 -2.59 -5.14
CA LYS A 68 19.19 -1.28 -4.81
C LYS A 68 18.66 -1.30 -3.38
N VAL A 69 18.59 -0.12 -2.76
CA VAL A 69 17.98 0.04 -1.42
C VAL A 69 16.55 -0.52 -1.35
N THR A 70 15.80 -0.45 -2.45
CA THR A 70 14.44 -1.01 -2.58
C THR A 70 14.39 -2.53 -2.43
N ASP A 71 15.51 -3.21 -2.68
CA ASP A 71 15.60 -4.67 -2.63
C ASP A 71 15.88 -5.16 -1.19
N CYS A 72 16.45 -4.31 -0.33
CA CYS A 72 16.88 -4.70 1.02
C CYS A 72 15.73 -5.14 1.92
N CYS A 73 14.57 -4.52 1.80
CA CYS A 73 13.40 -4.90 2.60
C CYS A 73 12.97 -6.34 2.28
N THR A 74 12.92 -6.67 0.98
CA THR A 74 12.63 -8.02 0.50
C THR A 74 13.72 -9.00 0.94
N LEU A 75 14.98 -8.62 0.81
CA LEU A 75 16.09 -9.49 1.24
C LEU A 75 16.05 -9.75 2.76
N CYS A 76 15.67 -8.75 3.55
CA CYS A 76 15.49 -8.90 4.99
C CYS A 76 14.28 -9.78 5.32
N SER A 77 13.11 -9.54 4.74
CA SER A 77 11.91 -10.37 4.98
C SER A 77 12.09 -11.83 4.56
N GLN A 78 12.99 -12.11 3.62
CA GLN A 78 13.35 -13.46 3.19
C GLN A 78 14.49 -14.10 4.01
N THR A 79 15.10 -13.37 4.93
CA THR A 79 16.22 -13.85 5.75
C THR A 79 15.73 -14.15 7.15
N SER A 80 15.75 -15.44 7.52
CA SER A 80 15.37 -15.87 8.87
C SER A 80 16.12 -15.08 9.94
N GLY A 81 15.37 -14.55 10.90
CA GLY A 81 15.89 -13.75 12.00
C GLY A 81 16.25 -12.31 11.63
N CYS A 82 16.02 -11.83 10.41
CA CYS A 82 16.27 -10.43 10.04
C CYS A 82 15.13 -9.52 10.52
N GLY A 83 15.49 -8.46 11.24
CA GLY A 83 14.56 -7.44 11.75
C GLY A 83 14.93 -6.01 11.34
N ALA A 84 16.05 -5.81 10.66
CA ALA A 84 16.46 -4.50 10.15
C ALA A 84 17.47 -4.63 9.00
N PHE A 85 17.70 -3.55 8.27
CA PHE A 85 18.85 -3.46 7.36
C PHE A 85 19.44 -2.05 7.34
N THR A 86 20.69 -1.98 6.88
CA THR A 86 21.32 -0.75 6.41
C THR A 86 21.79 -0.96 4.98
N TRP A 87 21.49 -0.02 4.09
CA TRP A 87 21.99 -0.01 2.72
C TRP A 87 23.06 1.08 2.55
N THR A 88 24.08 0.79 1.75
CA THR A 88 25.13 1.76 1.36
C THR A 88 25.47 1.59 -0.12
N ALA A 89 26.09 2.59 -0.74
CA ALA A 89 26.57 2.50 -2.13
C ALA A 89 27.80 1.57 -2.32
N TYR A 90 28.29 0.93 -1.25
CA TYR A 90 29.42 0.02 -1.31
C TYR A 90 29.18 -1.13 -2.31
N GLN A 91 30.20 -1.46 -3.12
CA GLN A 91 30.16 -2.53 -4.12
C GLN A 91 28.89 -2.52 -5.01
N GLY A 92 28.58 -1.38 -5.61
CA GLY A 92 27.41 -1.26 -6.50
C GLY A 92 26.07 -1.22 -5.77
N GLY A 93 26.08 -1.09 -4.44
CA GLY A 93 24.91 -1.11 -3.58
C GLY A 93 24.89 -2.37 -2.71
N THR A 94 25.05 -2.22 -1.41
CA THR A 94 25.10 -3.34 -0.46
C THR A 94 24.02 -3.20 0.61
N CYS A 95 23.17 -4.23 0.75
CA CYS A 95 22.24 -4.40 1.86
C CYS A 95 22.92 -5.20 2.98
N TRP A 96 23.16 -4.56 4.11
CA TRP A 96 23.65 -5.16 5.34
C TRP A 96 22.44 -5.58 6.19
N LEU A 97 22.05 -6.86 6.10
CA LEU A 97 20.87 -7.42 6.77
C LEU A 97 21.19 -7.72 8.22
N LYS A 98 20.29 -7.36 9.13
CA LYS A 98 20.51 -7.36 10.57
C LYS A 98 19.39 -8.03 11.34
N SER A 99 19.71 -8.63 12.47
CA SER A 99 18.71 -9.31 13.30
C SER A 99 17.76 -8.36 14.01
N SER A 100 18.20 -7.15 14.32
CA SER A 100 17.38 -6.10 14.92
C SER A 100 18.02 -4.73 14.72
N LYS A 101 17.28 -3.66 15.00
CA LYS A 101 17.83 -2.30 15.06
C LYS A 101 18.82 -2.18 16.23
N GLY A 102 20.10 -2.05 15.93
CA GLY A 102 21.15 -1.76 16.90
C GLY A 102 21.26 -0.27 17.23
N ASN A 103 22.39 0.12 17.84
CA ASN A 103 22.73 1.53 18.07
C ASN A 103 22.83 2.29 16.74
N THR A 104 22.56 3.58 16.74
CA THR A 104 22.57 4.39 15.51
C THR A 104 23.77 5.32 15.43
N ALA A 105 24.39 5.41 14.25
CA ALA A 105 25.38 6.44 13.92
C ALA A 105 24.90 7.33 12.77
N SER A 106 25.28 8.60 12.80
CA SER A 106 25.07 9.48 11.64
C SER A 106 26.03 9.08 10.53
N ASN A 107 25.47 8.81 9.35
CA ASN A 107 26.23 8.48 8.15
C ASN A 107 25.42 8.90 6.91
N ALA A 108 25.83 10.01 6.28
CA ALA A 108 25.15 10.58 5.11
C ALA A 108 25.03 9.62 3.92
N ALA A 109 25.86 8.57 3.85
CA ALA A 109 25.86 7.58 2.77
C ALA A 109 25.00 6.33 3.07
N ALA A 110 24.39 6.26 4.25
CA ALA A 110 23.61 5.11 4.70
C ALA A 110 22.10 5.38 4.63
N THR A 111 21.34 4.35 4.24
CA THR A 111 19.88 4.33 4.34
C THR A 111 19.47 3.08 5.11
N SER A 112 18.84 3.26 6.27
CA SER A 112 18.46 2.14 7.13
C SER A 112 16.95 2.00 7.29
N ALA A 113 16.48 0.81 7.62
CA ALA A 113 15.07 0.58 7.95
C ALA A 113 14.92 -0.56 8.95
N VAL A 114 13.87 -0.48 9.76
CA VAL A 114 13.40 -1.60 10.58
C VAL A 114 12.37 -2.36 9.77
N LEU A 115 12.44 -3.68 9.83
CA LEU A 115 11.41 -4.54 9.28
C LEU A 115 10.18 -4.42 10.18
N VAL A 116 9.10 -3.87 9.65
CA VAL A 116 7.81 -3.79 10.33
C VAL A 116 6.95 -4.89 9.73
N GLU A 117 6.61 -5.92 10.51
CA GLU A 117 5.61 -6.90 10.07
C GLU A 117 4.33 -6.15 9.71
N ASP A 118 3.78 -6.39 8.53
CA ASP A 118 2.54 -5.75 8.11
C ASP A 118 1.36 -6.46 8.81
N PRO A 119 0.59 -5.78 9.68
CA PRO A 119 -0.72 -6.25 10.09
C PRO A 119 -1.72 -5.75 9.04
N PRO A 120 -2.56 -6.63 8.45
CA PRO A 120 -2.73 -8.06 8.71
C PRO A 120 -1.60 -8.88 8.12
N GLY A 121 -1.10 -9.87 8.89
CA GLY A 121 -0.01 -10.74 8.48
C GLY A 121 -0.34 -11.48 7.18
N CYS A 122 0.16 -10.98 6.06
CA CYS A 122 0.00 -11.63 4.78
C CYS A 122 1.08 -12.68 4.58
N THR A 123 0.68 -13.77 3.94
CA THR A 123 1.55 -14.91 3.68
C THR A 123 1.61 -15.19 2.18
N LEU A 124 2.76 -14.89 1.57
CA LEU A 124 2.90 -15.05 0.12
C LEU A 124 2.87 -16.53 -0.30
N ASN A 125 2.05 -16.80 -1.32
CA ASN A 125 2.04 -18.02 -2.10
C ASN A 125 2.82 -17.80 -3.40
N ASP A 126 4.10 -18.19 -3.39
CA ASP A 126 5.02 -18.06 -4.52
C ASP A 126 4.62 -19.00 -5.67
N GLY A 127 4.65 -18.51 -6.91
CA GLY A 127 4.38 -19.30 -8.12
C GLY A 127 2.90 -19.50 -8.45
N TYR A 128 2.00 -18.82 -7.74
CA TYR A 128 0.56 -18.92 -7.96
C TYR A 128 -0.08 -17.57 -8.28
N ASP A 129 -1.06 -17.62 -9.18
CA ASP A 129 -1.99 -16.53 -9.50
C ASP A 129 -3.38 -16.88 -8.99
N TYR A 130 -4.09 -15.90 -8.44
CA TYR A 130 -5.50 -16.00 -8.06
C TYR A 130 -6.38 -15.33 -9.13
N PRO A 131 -6.76 -15.99 -10.24
CA PRO A 131 -7.36 -15.31 -11.38
C PRO A 131 -8.74 -14.71 -11.06
N GLY A 132 -9.05 -13.58 -11.70
CA GLY A 132 -10.34 -12.89 -11.63
C GLY A 132 -10.53 -12.05 -10.37
N ASN A 133 -11.73 -11.49 -10.22
CA ASN A 133 -12.14 -10.62 -9.10
C ASN A 133 -11.25 -9.38 -8.90
N ASP A 134 -10.53 -8.93 -9.93
CA ASP A 134 -9.69 -7.73 -9.87
C ASP A 134 -10.56 -6.48 -9.68
N ILE A 135 -10.29 -5.74 -8.60
CA ILE A 135 -10.95 -4.46 -8.29
C ILE A 135 -10.06 -3.26 -8.60
N ALA A 136 -8.74 -3.47 -8.68
CA ALA A 136 -7.77 -2.45 -9.03
C ALA A 136 -6.41 -3.08 -9.38
N ASN A 137 -5.53 -2.28 -10.00
CA ASN A 137 -4.13 -2.63 -10.15
C ASN A 137 -3.23 -1.45 -9.79
N VAL A 138 -2.10 -1.73 -9.15
CA VAL A 138 -1.12 -0.74 -8.68
C VAL A 138 0.26 -1.17 -9.12
N LYS A 139 1.00 -0.28 -9.81
CA LYS A 139 2.40 -0.55 -10.16
C LYS A 139 3.26 -0.53 -8.90
N ASN A 140 3.93 -1.65 -8.61
CA ASN A 140 4.88 -1.74 -7.52
C ASN A 140 5.91 -2.84 -7.82
N GLY A 141 7.20 -2.51 -7.78
CA GLY A 141 8.28 -3.48 -8.01
C GLY A 141 8.45 -4.49 -6.88
N ASN A 142 7.84 -4.26 -5.72
CA ASN A 142 7.92 -5.14 -4.57
C ASN A 142 6.56 -5.83 -4.33
N ALA A 143 6.55 -7.17 -4.44
CA ALA A 143 5.37 -7.99 -4.16
C ALA A 143 4.88 -7.88 -2.71
N GLY A 144 5.79 -7.62 -1.75
CA GLY A 144 5.42 -7.46 -0.35
C GLY A 144 4.58 -6.21 -0.10
N ALA A 145 4.86 -5.12 -0.83
CA ALA A 145 4.08 -3.90 -0.73
C ALA A 145 2.63 -4.07 -1.20
N CYS A 146 2.31 -5.12 -1.99
CA CYS A 146 0.93 -5.39 -2.39
C CYS A 146 0.03 -5.77 -1.21
N CYS A 147 0.59 -6.33 -0.15
CA CYS A 147 -0.19 -6.61 1.06
C CYS A 147 -0.59 -5.34 1.78
N SER A 148 0.36 -4.44 2.07
CA SER A 148 0.03 -3.17 2.72
C SER A 148 -0.95 -2.37 1.86
N ILE A 149 -0.74 -2.34 0.54
CA ILE A 149 -1.70 -1.73 -0.40
C ILE A 149 -3.08 -2.39 -0.25
N CYS A 150 -3.19 -3.71 -0.36
CA CYS A 150 -4.46 -4.42 -0.26
C CYS A 150 -5.13 -4.21 1.11
N SER A 151 -4.38 -4.24 2.20
CA SER A 151 -4.89 -4.03 3.57
C SER A 151 -5.48 -2.64 3.80
N SER A 152 -5.08 -1.65 3.00
CA SER A 152 -5.61 -0.29 3.05
C SER A 152 -6.66 -0.02 1.96
N TRP A 153 -6.86 -0.96 1.03
CA TRP A 153 -7.72 -0.76 -0.12
C TRP A 153 -9.14 -1.29 0.17
N PRO A 154 -10.18 -0.44 0.12
CA PRO A 154 -11.53 -0.86 0.44
C PRO A 154 -11.99 -2.07 -0.38
N GLY A 155 -12.43 -3.13 0.30
CA GLY A 155 -12.89 -4.37 -0.33
C GLY A 155 -11.81 -5.28 -0.91
N CYS A 156 -10.51 -4.98 -0.75
CA CYS A 156 -9.45 -5.90 -1.19
C CYS A 156 -9.26 -7.03 -0.19
N LYS A 157 -9.50 -8.27 -0.58
CA LYS A 157 -9.35 -9.48 0.26
C LYS A 157 -8.24 -10.41 -0.22
N ALA A 158 -7.67 -10.15 -1.39
CA ALA A 158 -6.55 -10.91 -1.92
C ALA A 158 -5.79 -10.07 -2.94
N PHE A 159 -4.56 -10.49 -3.28
CA PHE A 159 -3.84 -9.93 -4.43
C PHE A 159 -3.05 -11.02 -5.16
N THR A 160 -2.74 -10.73 -6.43
CA THR A 160 -1.64 -11.37 -7.18
C THR A 160 -0.64 -10.27 -7.53
N TRP A 161 0.63 -10.46 -7.27
CA TRP A 161 1.70 -9.65 -7.86
C TRP A 161 2.33 -10.38 -9.06
N THR A 162 2.63 -9.65 -10.13
CA THR A 162 3.36 -10.17 -11.30
C THR A 162 4.45 -9.21 -11.75
N ASN A 163 5.43 -9.71 -12.51
CA ASN A 163 6.49 -8.90 -13.14
C ASN A 163 6.01 -7.97 -14.26
N ASN A 164 4.69 -7.85 -14.49
CA ASN A 164 4.16 -6.98 -15.54
C ASN A 164 4.59 -5.52 -15.30
N ASN A 165 5.03 -4.81 -16.34
CA ASN A 165 5.48 -3.41 -16.26
C ASN A 165 6.53 -3.10 -15.18
N GLY A 166 7.39 -4.07 -14.85
CA GLY A 166 8.38 -3.94 -13.77
C GLY A 166 7.80 -4.15 -12.36
N GLY A 167 6.62 -4.75 -12.27
CA GLY A 167 5.92 -5.09 -11.04
C GLY A 167 4.52 -4.48 -10.97
N THR A 168 3.49 -5.32 -10.86
CA THR A 168 2.09 -4.90 -10.71
C THR A 168 1.40 -5.73 -9.63
N CYS A 169 0.79 -5.06 -8.66
CA CYS A 169 -0.17 -5.61 -7.71
C CYS A 169 -1.57 -5.61 -8.33
N TRP A 170 -2.17 -6.78 -8.49
CA TRP A 170 -3.55 -6.97 -8.93
C TRP A 170 -4.41 -7.23 -7.69
N LEU A 171 -5.13 -6.21 -7.23
CA LEU A 171 -5.94 -6.22 -6.02
C LEU A 171 -7.30 -6.84 -6.29
N LYS A 172 -7.77 -7.71 -5.39
CA LYS A 172 -8.94 -8.56 -5.64
C LYS A 172 -9.93 -8.53 -4.50
N SER A 173 -11.22 -8.62 -4.82
CA SER A 173 -12.29 -8.67 -3.82
C SER A 173 -12.42 -10.01 -3.09
N LYS A 174 -11.86 -11.10 -3.64
CA LYS A 174 -11.77 -12.43 -3.00
C LYS A 174 -10.74 -13.31 -3.71
N LYS A 175 -10.29 -14.37 -3.02
CA LYS A 175 -9.64 -15.53 -3.65
C LYS A 175 -10.73 -16.52 -4.07
N ASP A 176 -10.78 -16.85 -5.37
CA ASP A 176 -11.76 -17.80 -5.91
C ASP A 176 -11.10 -19.14 -6.29
N SER A 177 -10.14 -19.10 -7.22
CA SER A 177 -9.29 -20.25 -7.58
C SER A 177 -7.80 -19.89 -7.52
N GLN A 178 -6.92 -20.89 -7.68
CA GLN A 178 -5.48 -20.65 -7.80
C GLN A 178 -4.90 -21.48 -8.95
N VAL A 179 -4.02 -20.87 -9.74
CA VAL A 179 -3.34 -21.53 -10.87
C VAL A 179 -1.84 -21.33 -10.79
N LEU A 180 -1.08 -22.30 -11.27
CA LEU A 180 0.39 -22.19 -11.37
C LEU A 180 0.75 -21.11 -12.39
N LYS A 181 1.58 -20.16 -11.97
CA LYS A 181 2.12 -19.09 -12.82
C LYS A 181 3.48 -18.70 -12.31
N ALA A 182 4.52 -19.12 -13.04
CA ALA A 182 5.90 -18.82 -12.68
C ALA A 182 6.12 -17.31 -12.50
N GLY A 183 6.74 -16.93 -11.38
CA GLY A 183 7.00 -15.53 -11.03
C GLY A 183 5.82 -14.75 -10.45
N ALA A 184 4.61 -15.30 -10.41
CA ALA A 184 3.49 -14.70 -9.68
C ALA A 184 3.65 -14.91 -8.18
N LYS A 185 3.17 -13.97 -7.36
CA LYS A 185 3.18 -14.06 -5.90
C LYS A 185 1.83 -13.58 -5.39
N SER A 186 1.06 -14.44 -4.73
CA SER A 186 -0.30 -14.11 -4.31
C SER A 186 -0.48 -14.20 -2.80
N SER A 187 -1.46 -13.52 -2.22
CA SER A 187 -1.84 -13.71 -0.82
C SER A 187 -3.33 -13.43 -0.63
N VAL A 188 -3.92 -14.09 0.35
CA VAL A 188 -5.18 -13.63 0.98
C VAL A 188 -4.82 -12.57 2.01
N VAL A 189 -5.69 -11.57 2.17
CA VAL A 189 -5.50 -10.46 3.10
C VAL A 189 -6.76 -10.32 3.94
N ASP A 190 -6.61 -10.35 5.26
CA ASP A 190 -7.71 -10.10 6.18
C ASP A 190 -7.93 -8.59 6.34
N ASN A 191 -8.70 -8.00 5.43
CA ASN A 191 -8.90 -6.57 5.36
C ASN A 191 -10.35 -6.21 5.64
N THR A 192 -10.61 -5.49 6.73
CA THR A 192 -11.95 -5.01 7.08
C THR A 192 -12.21 -3.56 6.62
N VAL A 193 -11.31 -2.95 5.86
CA VAL A 193 -11.47 -1.58 5.34
C VAL A 193 -12.66 -1.53 4.40
N GLY A 194 -13.54 -0.57 4.68
CA GLY A 194 -14.83 -0.42 4.01
C GLY A 194 -15.93 -1.26 4.62
N GLU A 195 -15.66 -2.25 5.48
CA GLU A 195 -16.71 -3.11 6.01
C GLU A 195 -17.47 -2.44 7.17
N CYS A 196 -18.80 -2.60 7.21
CA CYS A 196 -19.63 -2.06 8.29
C CYS A 196 -19.81 -3.10 9.40
N ASN A 197 -18.69 -3.47 10.01
CA ASN A 197 -18.67 -4.50 11.05
C ASN A 197 -18.52 -3.88 12.44
N MET A 198 -18.25 -2.57 12.50
CA MET A 198 -17.97 -1.78 13.70
C MET A 198 -19.09 -0.74 13.87
N PHE A 199 -20.15 -1.11 14.59
CA PHE A 199 -21.26 -0.21 14.90
C PHE A 199 -21.08 0.42 16.29
N GLU A 200 -21.29 1.73 16.37
CA GLU A 200 -21.30 2.50 17.61
C GLU A 200 -22.75 2.88 17.96
N TYR A 201 -23.27 2.35 19.06
CA TYR A 201 -24.67 2.54 19.48
C TYR A 201 -24.83 3.79 20.36
N ASP A 202 -26.02 4.39 20.27
CA ASP A 202 -26.42 5.63 20.95
C ASP A 202 -25.44 6.79 20.74
N LEU A 203 -24.84 6.86 19.55
CA LEU A 203 -23.73 7.75 19.28
C LEU A 203 -23.85 8.33 17.87
N ASP A 204 -23.95 9.65 17.79
CA ASP A 204 -24.03 10.44 16.56
C ASP A 204 -22.63 10.92 16.17
N TYR A 205 -22.28 10.82 14.90
CA TYR A 205 -21.11 11.52 14.37
C TYR A 205 -21.58 12.91 13.96
N ILE A 206 -21.08 13.95 14.60
CA ILE A 206 -21.52 15.32 14.30
C ILE A 206 -20.79 15.86 13.07
N ASP A 207 -21.51 16.69 12.30
CA ASP A 207 -21.04 17.35 11.09
C ASP A 207 -20.64 16.41 9.95
N ASN A 208 -20.04 16.97 8.90
CA ASN A 208 -19.54 16.27 7.70
C ASN A 208 -20.63 15.56 6.88
N ASP A 209 -21.90 15.89 7.06
CA ASP A 209 -22.99 15.34 6.25
C ASP A 209 -22.85 15.76 4.77
N ILE A 210 -22.85 14.78 3.89
CA ILE A 210 -22.84 14.96 2.43
C ILE A 210 -24.17 14.61 1.78
N GLY A 211 -25.13 14.13 2.57
CA GLY A 211 -26.45 13.77 2.13
C GLY A 211 -27.16 12.84 3.11
N ASN A 212 -28.44 12.60 2.85
CA ASN A 212 -29.21 11.60 3.57
C ASN A 212 -30.14 10.86 2.62
N THR A 213 -30.56 9.67 3.04
CA THR A 213 -31.52 8.84 2.30
C THR A 213 -32.25 7.90 3.26
N PRO A 214 -33.46 7.44 2.94
CA PRO A 214 -34.15 6.42 3.74
C PRO A 214 -33.32 5.13 3.86
N GLY A 215 -33.33 4.53 5.05
CA GLY A 215 -32.76 3.22 5.34
C GLY A 215 -33.50 2.62 6.53
N LYS A 216 -34.13 1.45 6.36
CA LYS A 216 -35.03 0.86 7.37
C LYS A 216 -34.27 0.43 8.63
N SER A 217 -32.99 0.15 8.48
CA SER A 217 -32.08 -0.23 9.56
C SER A 217 -30.70 0.37 9.33
N TYR A 218 -29.89 0.45 10.39
CA TYR A 218 -28.51 0.92 10.29
C TYR A 218 -27.63 0.04 9.40
N THR A 219 -27.98 -1.24 9.21
CA THR A 219 -27.26 -2.14 8.29
C THR A 219 -27.49 -1.75 6.83
N ASP A 220 -28.63 -1.13 6.49
CA ASP A 220 -28.91 -0.67 5.12
C ASP A 220 -27.96 0.47 4.71
N CYS A 221 -27.57 1.30 5.67
CA CYS A 221 -26.69 2.46 5.42
C CYS A 221 -25.30 2.08 4.94
N CYS A 222 -24.87 0.84 5.19
CA CYS A 222 -23.57 0.36 4.75
C CYS A 222 -23.45 0.35 3.22
N GLY A 223 -24.33 -0.41 2.55
CA GLY A 223 -24.32 -0.53 1.08
C GLY A 223 -24.64 0.79 0.39
N ILE A 224 -25.46 1.62 1.04
CA ILE A 224 -25.72 3.00 0.59
C ILE A 224 -24.42 3.81 0.64
N CYS A 225 -23.69 3.80 1.75
CA CYS A 225 -22.44 4.54 1.87
C CYS A 225 -21.38 4.04 0.87
N HIS A 226 -21.29 2.74 0.60
CA HIS A 226 -20.37 2.20 -0.42
C HIS A 226 -20.60 2.75 -1.82
N THR A 227 -21.85 3.04 -2.16
CA THR A 227 -22.23 3.50 -3.50
C THR A 227 -22.35 5.03 -3.58
N TRP A 228 -22.27 5.72 -2.44
CA TRP A 228 -22.39 7.16 -2.35
C TRP A 228 -21.01 7.84 -2.45
N SER A 229 -20.81 8.60 -3.53
CA SER A 229 -19.55 9.30 -3.77
C SER A 229 -19.13 10.16 -2.58
N GLY A 230 -17.93 9.94 -2.07
CA GLY A 230 -17.38 10.67 -0.92
C GLY A 230 -17.85 10.18 0.45
N CYS A 231 -18.72 9.18 0.55
CA CYS A 231 -19.13 8.65 1.85
C CYS A 231 -18.02 7.80 2.48
N ARG A 232 -17.74 8.07 3.76
CA ARG A 232 -16.69 7.41 4.54
C ARG A 232 -17.19 6.92 5.89
N SER A 233 -18.32 7.46 6.34
CA SER A 233 -19.03 7.07 7.54
C SER A 233 -20.51 7.43 7.43
N PHE A 234 -21.33 6.91 8.32
CA PHE A 234 -22.72 7.31 8.44
C PHE A 234 -23.19 7.32 9.90
N SER A 235 -24.31 7.99 10.13
CA SER A 235 -25.13 7.86 11.33
C SER A 235 -26.54 7.50 10.89
N TRP A 236 -27.13 6.46 11.47
CA TRP A 236 -28.51 6.06 11.23
C TRP A 236 -29.38 6.50 12.40
N SER A 237 -30.61 6.91 12.12
CA SER A 237 -31.60 7.26 13.15
C SER A 237 -33.00 6.80 12.74
N SER A 238 -33.92 6.71 13.70
CA SER A 238 -35.34 6.40 13.44
C SER A 238 -36.14 7.54 12.78
N HIS A 239 -35.48 8.64 12.41
CA HIS A 239 -36.12 9.77 11.73
C HIS A 239 -36.81 9.29 10.44
N ASN A 240 -38.05 9.74 10.19
CA ASN A 240 -38.88 9.36 9.04
C ASN A 240 -38.99 7.84 8.79
N GLY A 241 -39.02 7.03 9.86
CA GLY A 241 -39.08 5.57 9.74
C GLY A 241 -37.73 4.90 9.44
N GLY A 242 -36.63 5.66 9.51
CA GLY A 242 -35.28 5.19 9.26
C GLY A 242 -34.56 6.08 8.24
N THR A 243 -33.53 6.78 8.67
CA THR A 243 -32.73 7.68 7.81
C THR A 243 -31.24 7.42 8.01
N CYS A 244 -30.54 7.23 6.89
CA CYS A 244 -29.08 7.21 6.82
C CYS A 244 -28.54 8.62 6.56
N TRP A 245 -27.78 9.17 7.51
CA TRP A 245 -27.06 10.43 7.39
C TRP A 245 -25.62 10.14 6.98
N LEU A 246 -25.32 10.32 5.69
CA LEU A 246 -24.07 9.93 5.05
C LEU A 246 -23.05 11.05 5.19
N LYS A 247 -21.80 10.68 5.50
CA LYS A 247 -20.78 11.64 5.92
C LYS A 247 -19.47 11.45 5.19
N SER A 248 -18.79 12.55 4.90
CA SER A 248 -17.46 12.58 4.30
C SER A 248 -16.32 12.26 5.27
N ALA A 249 -16.59 12.23 6.57
CA ALA A 249 -15.62 11.84 7.59
C ALA A 249 -16.34 11.45 8.89
N ARG A 250 -15.66 10.64 9.72
CA ARG A 250 -16.05 10.43 11.11
C ARG A 250 -15.72 11.70 11.90
N GLY A 251 -16.74 12.50 12.18
CA GLY A 251 -16.65 13.69 13.02
C GLY A 251 -16.49 13.37 14.52
N GLN A 252 -16.58 14.43 15.33
CA GLN A 252 -16.70 14.29 16.79
C GLN A 252 -17.96 13.48 17.15
N THR A 253 -17.99 12.92 18.35
CA THR A 253 -19.12 12.10 18.79
C THR A 253 -20.02 12.84 19.76
N GLN A 254 -21.32 12.69 19.60
CA GLN A 254 -22.30 13.11 20.58
C GLN A 254 -23.17 11.92 20.99
N TYR A 255 -23.34 11.71 22.30
CA TYR A 255 -24.29 10.72 22.80
C TYR A 255 -25.71 11.10 22.36
N LYS A 256 -26.40 10.17 21.69
CA LYS A 256 -27.76 10.36 21.20
C LYS A 256 -28.46 9.02 21.11
N LYS A 257 -29.36 8.79 22.06
CA LYS A 257 -30.10 7.53 22.19
C LYS A 257 -30.83 7.16 20.89
N GLY A 258 -30.69 5.92 20.45
CA GLY A 258 -31.31 5.36 19.26
C GLY A 258 -30.58 5.65 17.95
N VAL A 259 -29.46 6.40 17.97
CA VAL A 259 -28.60 6.60 16.80
C VAL A 259 -27.54 5.51 16.74
N VAL A 260 -27.29 4.97 15.56
CA VAL A 260 -26.23 3.98 15.33
C VAL A 260 -25.31 4.49 14.24
N SER A 261 -24.03 4.66 14.55
CA SER A 261 -23.04 5.17 13.60
C SER A 261 -22.01 4.12 13.24
N SER A 262 -21.38 4.28 12.07
CA SER A 262 -20.26 3.44 11.67
C SER A 262 -19.32 4.20 10.74
N LYS A 263 -18.02 3.93 10.89
CA LYS A 263 -16.95 4.42 10.04
C LYS A 263 -16.49 3.27 9.14
N LEU A 264 -16.61 3.47 7.83
CA LEU A 264 -16.23 2.49 6.82
C LEU A 264 -14.78 2.70 6.37
N LEU A 265 -14.43 3.96 6.15
CA LEU A 265 -13.14 4.37 5.63
C LEU A 265 -12.46 5.30 6.63
N ASP A 266 -11.13 5.29 6.63
CA ASP A 266 -10.37 6.28 7.39
C ASP A 266 -10.83 7.69 7.09
N ASN A 267 -10.73 8.62 8.05
CA ASN A 267 -10.94 10.01 7.68
C ASN A 267 -9.95 10.35 6.54
N PRO A 268 -10.32 11.23 5.61
CA PRO A 268 -9.32 11.72 4.67
C PRO A 268 -8.10 12.19 5.47
N PRO A 269 -6.87 11.97 4.96
CA PRO A 269 -5.66 12.47 5.61
C PRO A 269 -5.93 13.91 6.03
N PRO A 270 -5.58 14.33 7.27
CA PRO A 270 -6.08 15.56 7.87
C PRO A 270 -6.15 16.63 6.81
N SER A 271 -7.38 16.83 6.32
CA SER A 271 -7.59 17.75 5.24
C SER A 271 -7.11 19.08 5.79
N CYS A 272 -6.23 19.72 5.04
CA CYS A 272 -5.54 20.93 5.46
C CYS A 272 -4.34 20.75 6.40
N THR A 273 -3.50 19.73 6.17
CA THR A 273 -2.11 19.76 6.69
C THR A 273 -1.39 20.96 6.10
N LEU A 274 -1.10 21.94 6.95
CA LEU A 274 -0.51 23.21 6.54
C LEU A 274 0.94 23.00 6.11
N GLU A 275 1.24 23.35 4.86
CA GLU A 275 2.59 23.44 4.30
C GLU A 275 3.08 24.90 4.40
N PRO A 276 3.86 25.27 5.43
CA PRO A 276 4.35 26.63 5.59
C PRO A 276 5.39 26.99 4.53
N ASN A 277 5.40 28.26 4.13
CA ASN A 277 6.27 28.83 3.09
C ASN A 277 6.12 28.14 1.72
N LYS A 278 4.95 27.58 1.44
CA LYS A 278 4.60 26.97 0.16
C LYS A 278 3.45 27.76 -0.45
N ASP A 279 3.51 27.98 -1.76
CA ASP A 279 2.43 28.52 -2.57
C ASP A 279 2.08 27.49 -3.65
N TYR A 280 0.79 27.16 -3.76
CA TYR A 280 0.29 26.34 -4.86
C TYR A 280 -0.12 27.29 -5.98
N VAL A 281 0.58 27.24 -7.09
CA VAL A 281 0.39 28.23 -8.17
C VAL A 281 -0.75 27.79 -9.08
N ASN A 282 -1.57 28.76 -9.51
CA ASN A 282 -2.73 28.61 -10.40
C ASN A 282 -3.94 27.89 -9.78
N TYR A 283 -4.93 27.61 -10.62
CA TYR A 283 -6.18 26.90 -10.32
C TYR A 283 -7.09 27.58 -9.29
N ASP A 284 -6.92 28.90 -9.08
CA ASP A 284 -7.80 29.68 -8.23
C ASP A 284 -9.24 29.68 -8.77
N ILE A 285 -10.18 29.30 -7.91
CA ILE A 285 -11.62 29.30 -8.18
C ILE A 285 -12.36 30.36 -7.36
N GLY A 286 -11.60 31.19 -6.64
CA GLY A 286 -12.08 32.29 -5.83
C GLY A 286 -11.20 32.52 -4.61
N ASN A 287 -11.51 33.57 -3.87
CA ASN A 287 -10.85 33.88 -2.62
C ASN A 287 -11.85 34.35 -1.57
N VAL A 288 -11.52 34.14 -0.30
CA VAL A 288 -12.33 34.57 0.84
C VAL A 288 -11.40 35.08 1.95
N PRO A 289 -11.82 36.06 2.77
CA PRO A 289 -11.03 36.50 3.93
C PRO A 289 -10.73 35.33 4.87
N GLY A 290 -9.61 35.33 5.59
CA GLY A 290 -9.27 34.36 6.63
C GLY A 290 -8.08 34.85 7.43
N GLY A 291 -8.25 35.08 8.74
CA GLY A 291 -7.26 35.80 9.55
C GLY A 291 -5.97 35.00 9.77
N LYS A 292 -6.03 33.68 9.60
CA LYS A 292 -4.90 32.76 9.72
C LYS A 292 -5.07 31.56 8.78
N PRO A 293 -3.98 30.82 8.45
CA PRO A 293 -4.04 29.68 7.53
C PRO A 293 -5.06 28.61 7.92
N GLU A 294 -5.26 28.38 9.21
CA GLU A 294 -6.18 27.37 9.74
C GLU A 294 -7.64 27.67 9.35
N ASP A 295 -7.99 28.94 9.15
CA ASP A 295 -9.36 29.36 8.80
C ASP A 295 -9.75 28.95 7.37
N CYS A 296 -8.78 28.65 6.50
CA CYS A 296 -9.04 28.42 5.08
C CYS A 296 -9.58 27.04 4.77
N CYS A 297 -9.39 26.10 5.70
CA CYS A 297 -9.77 24.71 5.48
C CYS A 297 -11.28 24.55 5.27
N ASP A 298 -12.06 25.00 6.24
CA ASP A 298 -13.53 24.89 6.20
C ASP A 298 -14.12 25.70 5.06
N LYS A 299 -13.47 26.82 4.71
CA LYS A 299 -13.89 27.66 3.59
C LYS A 299 -13.70 26.96 2.25
N CYS A 300 -12.62 26.21 2.09
CA CYS A 300 -12.43 25.36 0.92
C CYS A 300 -13.47 24.23 0.91
N ARG A 301 -13.68 23.50 2.02
CA ARG A 301 -14.70 22.44 2.10
C ARG A 301 -16.11 22.93 1.76
N ALA A 302 -16.47 24.16 2.16
CA ALA A 302 -17.75 24.76 1.86
C ALA A 302 -17.89 25.21 0.39
N LYS A 303 -16.78 25.36 -0.35
CA LYS A 303 -16.77 25.81 -1.74
C LYS A 303 -16.79 24.61 -2.67
N ASN A 304 -17.90 24.41 -3.38
CA ASN A 304 -18.02 23.38 -4.40
C ASN A 304 -16.87 23.46 -5.42
N GLY A 305 -16.19 22.32 -5.62
CA GLY A 305 -15.05 22.17 -6.50
C GLY A 305 -13.71 22.64 -5.93
N CYS A 306 -13.62 22.99 -4.64
CA CYS A 306 -12.35 23.33 -3.99
C CYS A 306 -11.65 22.08 -3.47
N HIS A 307 -10.39 21.89 -3.88
CA HIS A 307 -9.55 20.76 -3.48
C HIS A 307 -8.16 21.18 -2.96
N ALA A 308 -7.90 22.48 -2.88
CA ALA A 308 -6.70 23.02 -2.24
C ALA A 308 -6.90 24.51 -1.89
N PHE A 309 -6.05 25.06 -1.03
CA PHE A 309 -5.95 26.51 -0.87
C PHE A 309 -4.51 26.98 -0.70
N SER A 310 -4.28 28.28 -0.82
CA SER A 310 -3.08 28.96 -0.34
C SER A 310 -3.51 30.18 0.45
N TRP A 311 -2.99 30.35 1.66
CA TRP A 311 -3.26 31.50 2.51
C TRP A 311 -2.11 32.49 2.42
N SER A 312 -2.40 33.78 2.37
CA SER A 312 -1.40 34.85 2.49
C SER A 312 -1.90 36.00 3.34
N ASN A 313 -0.99 36.83 3.85
CA ASN A 313 -1.34 38.02 4.64
C ASN A 313 -1.92 39.19 3.81
N HIS A 314 -2.35 38.92 2.57
CA HIS A 314 -3.03 39.91 1.74
C HIS A 314 -4.35 40.32 2.41
N ASN A 315 -4.65 41.62 2.48
CA ASN A 315 -5.86 42.17 3.12
C ASN A 315 -6.14 41.62 4.54
N TYR A 316 -5.12 41.61 5.40
CA TYR A 316 -5.20 41.07 6.77
C TYR A 316 -5.51 39.56 6.85
N GLY A 317 -5.25 38.84 5.76
CA GLY A 317 -5.44 37.40 5.66
C GLY A 317 -6.46 37.01 4.59
N THR A 318 -6.00 36.32 3.54
CA THR A 318 -6.83 35.86 2.42
C THR A 318 -6.58 34.39 2.14
N CYS A 319 -7.65 33.61 2.02
CA CYS A 319 -7.66 32.23 1.54
C CYS A 319 -7.91 32.22 0.02
N TRP A 320 -6.92 31.81 -0.75
CA TRP A 320 -7.00 31.62 -2.20
C TRP A 320 -7.41 30.17 -2.47
N LEU A 321 -8.71 29.95 -2.74
CA LEU A 321 -9.34 28.64 -2.91
C LEU A 321 -9.09 28.11 -4.32
N LYS A 322 -8.75 26.82 -4.44
CA LYS A 322 -8.27 26.22 -5.69
C LYS A 322 -8.98 24.92 -6.00
N SER A 323 -9.18 24.65 -7.29
CA SER A 323 -9.80 23.40 -7.75
C SER A 323 -8.89 22.17 -7.72
N THR A 324 -7.58 22.34 -7.55
CA THR A 324 -6.63 21.24 -7.39
C THR A 324 -5.30 21.77 -6.84
N LYS A 325 -4.40 20.86 -6.41
CA LYS A 325 -3.02 21.22 -6.05
C LYS A 325 -2.24 21.53 -7.32
N GLY A 326 -1.90 22.80 -7.52
CA GLY A 326 -1.01 23.25 -8.59
C GLY A 326 0.47 22.99 -8.29
N SER A 327 1.34 23.46 -9.19
CA SER A 327 2.79 23.44 -8.98
C SER A 327 3.14 24.16 -7.68
N THR A 328 4.04 23.57 -6.89
CA THR A 328 4.40 24.10 -5.57
C THR A 328 5.71 24.87 -5.65
N ILE A 329 5.70 26.15 -5.24
CA ILE A 329 6.91 26.98 -5.11
C ILE A 329 7.16 27.33 -3.64
N ASN A 330 8.43 27.58 -3.29
CA ASN A 330 8.78 28.14 -1.98
C ASN A 330 8.47 29.64 -1.99
N LYS A 331 7.62 30.10 -1.07
CA LYS A 331 7.26 31.51 -0.94
C LYS A 331 7.01 31.85 0.52
N SER A 332 7.86 32.70 1.08
CA SER A 332 7.76 33.09 2.48
C SER A 332 6.44 33.81 2.77
N GLY A 333 5.81 33.48 3.89
CA GLY A 333 4.54 34.10 4.32
C GLY A 333 3.29 33.58 3.60
N VAL A 334 3.42 32.51 2.81
CA VAL A 334 2.28 31.76 2.24
C VAL A 334 2.23 30.37 2.87
N THR A 335 1.03 29.92 3.21
CA THR A 335 0.79 28.59 3.77
C THR A 335 -0.29 27.91 2.95
N SER A 336 0.00 26.73 2.41
CA SER A 336 -0.93 26.01 1.53
C SER A 336 -1.34 24.68 2.12
N ALA A 337 -2.47 24.15 1.67
CA ALA A 337 -2.84 22.78 1.99
C ALA A 337 -3.79 22.17 0.96
N VAL A 338 -3.74 20.85 0.82
CA VAL A 338 -4.70 20.07 0.02
C VAL A 338 -5.96 19.82 0.87
N VAL A 339 -7.11 19.92 0.23
CA VAL A 339 -8.43 19.71 0.84
C VAL A 339 -9.13 18.61 0.05
N TYR A 340 -9.62 17.60 0.76
CA TYR A 340 -10.30 16.44 0.18
C TYR A 340 -11.80 16.53 0.45
#